data_AF-A0AA50ZQ12-F1
#
_entry.id   AF-A0AA50ZQ12-F1
#
_cell.length_a   1.000
_cell.length_b   1.000
_cell.length_c   1.000
_cell.angle_alpha   90.00
_cell.angle_beta   90.00
_cell.angle_gamma   90.00
#
_symmetry.space_group_name_H-M   'P 1'
#
loop_
_entity.id
_entity.type
_entity.pdbx_description
1 polymer ?
#
loop_
_entity_poly.entity_id
_entity_poly.type
_entity_poly.pdbx_seq_one_letter_code
_entity_poly.pdbx_strand_id
1 'polypeptide(L)' 'NYIMFASATSGDRPNNSRFSACSVGNISAVLDALRDGRKKDCFEENAGAFCGNKIVEAGEECDCG' A
#
# COMPACT_ATOMS: atom_id res chain seq x y z
N ASN A 1 7.59 -15.53 7.84
CA ASN A 1 6.58 -15.28 6.79
C ASN A 1 6.41 -13.79 6.59
N TYR A 2 6.04 -13.39 5.38
CA TYR A 2 5.83 -11.99 4.97
C TYR A 2 4.33 -11.71 4.77
N ILE A 3 3.93 -10.47 4.47
CA ILE A 3 2.53 -10.07 4.29
C ILE A 3 1.78 -10.97 3.30
N MET A 4 2.42 -11.35 2.18
CA MET A 4 1.80 -12.17 1.13
C MET A 4 1.86 -13.69 1.39
N PHE A 5 1.97 -14.10 2.65
CA PHE A 5 1.93 -15.52 3.00
C PHE A 5 0.51 -16.06 2.80
N ALA A 6 0.39 -17.25 2.21
CA ALA A 6 -0.88 -17.81 1.76
C ALA A 6 -1.83 -18.24 2.91
N SER A 7 -1.44 -18.10 4.16
CA SER A 7 -2.23 -18.50 5.32
C SER A 7 -2.22 -17.39 6.37
N ALA A 8 -3.21 -17.42 7.26
CA ALA A 8 -3.31 -16.46 8.36
C ALA A 8 -1.99 -16.41 9.16
N THR A 9 -1.53 -15.19 9.44
CA THR A 9 -0.38 -14.95 10.29
C THR A 9 -0.83 -14.12 11.50
N SER A 10 -0.21 -14.37 12.65
CA SER A 10 -0.51 -13.70 13.93
C SER A 10 -0.18 -12.20 13.92
N GLY A 11 0.62 -11.72 12.96
CA GLY A 11 0.94 -10.30 12.81
C GLY A 11 2.01 -9.76 13.77
N ASP A 12 2.44 -10.56 14.74
CA ASP A 12 3.37 -10.20 15.82
C ASP A 12 4.85 -10.34 15.44
N ARG A 13 5.17 -11.02 14.32
CA ARG A 13 6.56 -11.25 13.93
C ARG A 13 7.11 -10.12 13.05
N PRO A 14 8.42 -9.84 13.09
CA PRO A 14 9.03 -8.71 12.38
C PRO A 14 8.77 -8.62 10.87
N ASN A 15 8.55 -9.76 10.20
CA ASN A 15 8.30 -9.79 8.76
C ASN A 15 6.81 -9.69 8.40
N ASN A 16 5.89 -9.75 9.36
CA ASN A 16 4.46 -9.64 9.09
C ASN A 16 4.02 -8.21 8.71
N SER A 17 4.91 -7.23 8.86
CA SER A 17 4.76 -5.85 8.36
C SER A 17 5.60 -5.57 7.10
N ARG A 18 6.18 -6.59 6.47
CA ARG A 18 7.08 -6.45 5.32
C ARG A 18 6.64 -7.31 4.15
N PHE A 19 6.93 -6.84 2.94
CA PHE A 19 6.88 -7.66 1.73
C PHE A 19 8.15 -8.51 1.61
N SER A 20 8.00 -9.71 1.04
CA SER A 20 9.14 -10.55 0.67
C SER A 20 9.83 -10.00 -0.58
N ALA A 21 11.08 -10.42 -0.85
CA ALA A 21 11.76 -10.06 -2.10
C ALA A 21 10.97 -10.47 -3.35
N CYS A 22 10.32 -11.65 -3.32
CA CYS A 22 9.45 -12.11 -4.41
C CYS A 22 8.24 -11.18 -4.60
N SER A 23 7.60 -10.76 -3.51
CA SER A 23 6.46 -9.84 -3.54
C SER A 23 6.86 -8.48 -4.10
N VAL A 24 7.99 -7.94 -3.64
CA VAL A 24 8.53 -6.66 -4.14
C VAL A 24 8.79 -6.75 -5.64
N GLY A 25 9.48 -7.80 -6.12
CA GLY A 25 9.76 -7.95 -7.56
C GLY A 25 8.50 -7.99 -8.43
N ASN A 26 7.46 -8.70 -7.97
CA ASN A 26 6.22 -8.79 -8.75
C ASN A 26 5.42 -7.48 -8.74
N ILE A 27 5.37 -6.78 -7.60
CA ILE A 27 4.73 -5.47 -7.49
C ILE A 27 5.47 -4.45 -8.38
N SER A 28 6.81 -4.43 -8.32
CA SER A 28 7.64 -3.56 -9.17
C SER A 28 7.37 -3.78 -10.66
N ALA A 29 7.26 -5.02 -11.13
CA ALA A 29 6.96 -5.30 -12.53
C ALA A 29 5.59 -4.74 -12.99
N VAL A 30 4.61 -4.69 -12.09
CA VAL A 30 3.31 -4.06 -12.37
C VAL A 30 3.44 -2.53 -12.42
N LEU A 31 4.18 -1.94 -11.49
CA LEU A 31 4.44 -0.49 -11.47
C LEU A 31 5.21 -0.04 -12.72
N ASP A 32 6.21 -0.80 -13.16
CA ASP A 32 6.94 -0.52 -14.39
C ASP A 32 6.02 -0.62 -15.62
N ALA A 33 5.10 -1.58 -15.65
CA ALA A 33 4.11 -1.68 -16.73
C ALA A 33 3.13 -0.49 -16.76
N LEU A 34 2.84 0.15 -15.61
CA LEU A 34 2.07 1.39 -15.57
C LEU A 34 2.89 2.55 -16.13
N ARG A 35 4.15 2.69 -15.70
CA ARG A 35 5.08 3.73 -16.17
C ARG A 35 5.34 3.64 -17.68
N ASP A 36 5.43 2.43 -18.23
CA ASP A 36 5.64 2.17 -19.65
C ASP A 36 4.35 2.35 -20.49
N GLY A 37 3.20 2.67 -19.87
CA GLY A 37 1.91 2.78 -20.55
C GLY A 37 1.32 1.45 -21.05
N ARG A 38 1.87 0.31 -20.61
CA ARG A 38 1.35 -1.03 -20.94
C ARG A 38 0.09 -1.40 -20.13
N LYS A 39 -0.22 -0.63 -19.10
CA LYS A 39 -1.43 -0.71 -18.29
C LYS A 39 -2.02 0.68 -18.09
N LYS A 40 -3.34 0.76 -17.86
CA LYS A 40 -4.00 2.02 -17.52
C LYS A 40 -3.48 2.52 -16.19
N ASP A 41 -2.85 3.70 -16.22
CA ASP A 41 -2.46 4.41 -15.01
C ASP A 41 -3.68 5.15 -14.41
N CYS A 42 -3.86 4.99 -13.11
CA CYS A 42 -4.85 5.69 -12.30
C CYS A 42 -4.25 6.20 -10.98
N PHE A 43 -2.92 6.30 -10.91
CA PHE A 43 -2.26 6.98 -9.81
C PHE A 43 -2.52 8.48 -9.94
N GLU A 44 -2.85 9.09 -8.82
CA GLU A 44 -3.00 10.53 -8.67
C GLU A 44 -1.85 11.06 -7.83
N GLU A 45 -1.54 12.35 -7.95
CA GLU A 45 -0.56 12.97 -7.05
C GLU A 45 -1.05 12.83 -5.61
N ASN A 46 -0.10 12.66 -4.68
CA ASN A 46 -0.44 12.54 -3.27
C ASN A 46 -1.10 13.84 -2.81
N ALA A 47 -2.42 13.78 -2.60
CA ALA A 47 -3.23 14.92 -2.15
C ALA A 47 -2.95 15.31 -0.69
N GLY A 48 -2.13 14.55 0.02
CA GLY A 48 -1.87 14.74 1.44
C GLY A 48 -3.05 14.25 2.27
N ALA A 49 -3.52 15.09 3.19
CA ALA A 49 -4.63 14.77 4.08
C ALA A 49 -5.93 14.52 3.29
N PHE A 50 -6.58 13.40 3.58
CA PHE A 50 -7.86 13.01 2.99
C PHE A 50 -8.89 12.79 4.10
N CYS A 51 -9.69 13.83 4.35
CA CYS A 51 -10.77 13.77 5.33
C CYS A 51 -11.88 12.80 4.89
N GLY A 52 -12.19 11.83 5.75
CA GLY A 52 -13.24 10.83 5.58
C GLY A 52 -12.71 9.40 5.40
N ASN A 53 -11.40 9.16 5.55
CA ASN A 53 -10.79 7.83 5.52
C ASN A 53 -10.61 7.20 6.91
N LYS A 54 -11.06 7.88 7.98
CA LYS A 54 -10.93 7.47 9.40
C LYS A 54 -9.51 7.57 9.94
N ILE A 55 -8.65 8.35 9.30
CA ILE A 55 -7.29 8.63 9.73
C ILE A 55 -7.22 10.13 9.97
N VAL A 56 -6.98 10.55 11.21
CA VAL A 56 -6.78 11.98 11.49
C VAL A 56 -5.44 12.40 10.89
N GLU A 57 -5.49 13.22 9.85
CA GLU A 57 -4.32 13.71 9.14
C GLU A 57 -3.97 15.16 9.53
N ALA A 58 -2.83 15.65 9.06
CA ALA A 58 -2.35 16.98 9.42
C ALA A 58 -3.31 18.07 8.91
N GLY A 59 -3.83 18.88 9.83
CA GLY A 59 -4.84 19.91 9.53
C GLY A 59 -6.28 19.47 9.83
N GLU A 60 -6.49 18.25 10.30
CA GLU A 60 -7.81 17.74 10.69
C GLU A 60 -7.96 17.70 12.22
N GLU A 61 -9.09 18.18 12.73
CA GLU A 61 -9.43 18.07 14.15
C GLU A 61 -9.98 16.68 14.49
N CYS A 62 -10.63 16.04 13.52
CA CYS A 62 -11.15 14.69 13.60
C CYS A 62 -11.34 14.14 12.18
N ASP A 63 -11.28 12.82 12.04
CA ASP A 63 -11.76 12.10 10.87
C ASP A 63 -12.62 10.93 11.35
N CYS A 64 -13.94 11.13 11.30
CA CYS A 64 -14.90 10.11 11.73
C CYS A 64 -15.20 9.06 10.66
N GLY A 65 -14.84 9.32 9.40
CA GLY A 65 -15.29 8.58 8.22
C GLY A 65 -16.76 8.18 8.23
#